data_AF-A0A6N2ZDE9-F1
#
_entry.id   AF-A0A6N2ZDE9-F1
#
_cell.length_a   1.000
_cell.length_b   1.000
_cell.length_c   1.000
_cell.angle_alpha   90.00
_cell.angle_beta   90.00
_cell.angle_gamma   90.00
#
_symmetry.space_group_name_H-M   'P 1'
#
loop_
_entity.id
_entity.type
_entity.pdbx_description
1 polymer ?
#
loop_
_entity_poly.entity_id
_entity_poly.type
_entity_poly.pdbx_seq_one_letter_code
_entity_poly.pdbx_strand_id
1 'polypeptide(L)'
;MKEQPILGYDWEMGHEEIKLEIGTYYAGKGLYIGMLAKEDGVWESFSDLTINLPFERSDVHEAFIQDFGSKEKLKFIQKHKLGKILSERGHSGFCTYAKVAFDLKRLEELDPEGMKRFYKDHPELEEKSQVPKRKKRNQMER
;
A
#
# COMPACT_ATOMS: atom_id res chain seq x y z
N MET A 1 -1.54 23.47 3.49
CA MET A 1 -1.44 22.01 3.31
C MET A 1 -0.15 21.55 3.96
N LYS A 2 -0.14 20.41 4.66
CA LYS A 2 1.15 19.84 5.12
C LYS A 2 1.87 19.30 3.89
N GLU A 3 3.15 19.58 3.76
CA GLU A 3 3.96 18.99 2.69
C GLU A 3 4.02 17.47 2.90
N GLN A 4 3.77 16.70 1.84
CA GLN A 4 3.88 15.24 1.88
C GLN A 4 5.34 14.84 2.16
N PRO A 5 5.58 13.86 3.06
CA PRO A 5 6.92 13.35 3.32
C PRO A 5 7.61 12.80 2.06
N ILE A 6 8.91 13.04 1.97
CA ILE A 6 9.77 12.54 0.88
C ILE A 6 10.56 11.34 1.41
N LEU A 7 10.59 10.27 0.62
CA LEU A 7 11.24 9.00 0.96
C LEU A 7 12.34 8.69 -0.05
N GLY A 8 13.56 8.43 0.43
CA GLY A 8 14.65 8.00 -0.44
C GLY A 8 14.44 6.58 -0.98
N TYR A 9 14.54 6.42 -2.29
CA TYR A 9 14.37 5.16 -3.02
C TYR A 9 15.65 4.82 -3.79
N ASP A 10 16.28 3.72 -3.40
CA ASP A 10 17.49 3.22 -4.05
C ASP A 10 17.08 2.15 -5.06
N TRP A 11 17.42 2.34 -6.34
CA TRP A 11 17.12 1.42 -7.43
C TRP A 11 18.31 1.19 -8.35
N GLU A 12 18.16 0.32 -9.36
CA GLU A 12 19.27 -0.14 -10.20
C GLU A 12 20.03 1.02 -10.87
N MET A 13 19.33 2.08 -11.28
CA MET A 13 19.94 3.21 -12.01
C MET A 13 20.38 4.37 -11.09
N GLY A 14 20.09 4.33 -9.78
CA GLY A 14 20.48 5.41 -8.89
C GLY A 14 19.59 5.57 -7.65
N HIS A 15 19.47 6.81 -7.21
CA HIS A 15 18.71 7.21 -6.03
C HIS A 15 17.68 8.27 -6.39
N GLU A 16 16.44 8.06 -5.99
CA GLU A 16 15.34 9.00 -6.20
C GLU A 16 14.75 9.47 -4.86
N GLU A 17 14.29 10.72 -4.85
CA GLU A 17 13.42 11.25 -3.82
C GLU A 17 11.97 11.02 -4.22
N ILE A 18 11.24 10.19 -3.47
CA ILE A 18 9.91 9.73 -3.84
C ILE A 18 8.85 10.29 -2.89
N LYS A 19 7.74 10.77 -3.47
CA LYS A 19 6.45 10.90 -2.79
C LYS A 19 5.54 9.75 -3.19
N LEU A 20 4.70 9.31 -2.26
CA LEU A 20 3.68 8.32 -2.56
C LEU A 20 2.39 9.01 -2.99
N GLU A 21 1.75 8.45 -4.03
CA GLU A 21 0.39 8.78 -4.41
C GLU A 21 -0.51 7.59 -4.11
N ILE A 22 -1.51 7.79 -3.26
CA ILE A 22 -2.41 6.70 -2.84
C ILE A 22 -3.76 6.84 -3.51
N GLY A 23 -4.30 5.70 -3.93
CA GLY A 23 -5.65 5.63 -4.47
C GLY A 23 -6.17 4.21 -4.54
N THR A 24 -7.13 4.02 -5.44
CA THR A 24 -7.83 2.76 -5.64
C THR A 24 -7.79 2.40 -7.12
N TYR A 25 -7.40 1.17 -7.45
CA TYR A 25 -7.53 0.69 -8.81
C TYR A 25 -9.01 0.64 -9.23
N TYR A 26 -9.29 1.00 -10.49
CA TYR A 26 -10.66 1.00 -10.99
C TYR A 26 -11.32 -0.39 -10.94
N ALA A 27 -10.63 -1.41 -11.46
CA ALA A 27 -11.09 -2.79 -11.47
C ALA A 27 -10.62 -3.52 -10.20
N GLY A 28 -11.51 -4.30 -9.57
CA GLY A 28 -11.21 -5.04 -8.34
C GLY A 28 -11.10 -4.18 -7.08
N LYS A 29 -11.01 -2.84 -7.23
CA LYS A 29 -10.91 -1.88 -6.12
C LYS A 29 -9.73 -2.17 -5.19
N GLY A 30 -8.61 -2.67 -5.72
CA GLY A 30 -7.41 -2.88 -4.92
C GLY A 30 -6.70 -1.56 -4.57
N LEU A 31 -5.87 -1.58 -3.53
CA LEU A 31 -5.00 -0.46 -3.16
C LEU A 31 -4.01 -0.14 -4.28
N TYR A 32 -4.03 1.12 -4.73
CA TYR A 32 -3.04 1.69 -5.64
C TYR A 32 -2.03 2.53 -4.86
N ILE A 33 -0.75 2.32 -5.13
CA ILE A 33 0.34 3.17 -4.65
C ILE A 33 1.26 3.50 -5.83
N GLY A 34 1.22 4.76 -6.26
CA GLY A 34 2.14 5.37 -7.19
C GLY A 34 3.37 5.94 -6.49
N MET A 35 4.48 6.04 -7.23
CA MET A 35 5.73 6.67 -6.81
C MET A 35 5.97 7.88 -7.71
N LEU A 36 6.03 9.07 -7.11
CA LEU A 36 6.30 10.32 -7.79
C LEU A 36 7.74 10.76 -7.50
N ALA A 37 8.51 11.04 -8.55
CA ALA A 37 9.83 11.66 -8.44
C ALA A 37 9.76 13.13 -8.85
N LYS A 38 10.77 13.92 -8.46
CA LYS A 38 10.83 15.33 -8.79
C LYS A 38 11.66 15.55 -10.05
N GLU A 39 11.03 16.01 -11.12
CA GLU A 39 11.66 16.36 -12.40
C GLU A 39 11.35 17.83 -12.72
N ASP A 40 12.37 18.63 -13.02
CA ASP A 40 12.26 20.08 -13.31
C ASP A 40 11.40 20.89 -12.31
N GLY A 41 11.43 20.49 -11.04
CA GLY A 41 10.69 21.15 -9.96
C GLY A 41 9.26 20.67 -9.76
N VAL A 42 8.75 19.81 -10.64
CA VAL A 42 7.41 19.24 -10.63
C VAL A 42 7.46 17.78 -10.16
N TRP A 43 6.43 17.33 -9.46
CA TRP A 43 6.29 15.92 -9.08
C TRP A 43 5.61 15.17 -10.21
N GLU A 44 6.32 14.23 -10.82
CA GLU A 44 5.85 13.44 -11.95
C GLU A 44 5.85 11.94 -11.62
N SER A 45 5.03 11.18 -12.34
CA SER A 45 4.93 9.74 -12.18
C SER A 45 6.25 9.07 -12.58
N PHE A 46 6.89 8.43 -11.60
CA PHE A 46 8.13 7.70 -11.81
C PHE A 46 7.88 6.20 -12.02
N SER A 47 7.08 5.59 -11.16
CA SER A 47 6.77 4.15 -11.23
C SER A 47 5.56 3.84 -10.35
N ASP A 48 4.92 2.69 -10.57
CA ASP A 48 3.94 2.16 -9.62
C ASP A 48 4.64 1.24 -8.61
N LEU A 49 4.34 1.39 -7.33
CA LEU A 49 4.80 0.47 -6.30
C LEU A 49 3.98 -0.83 -6.32
N THR A 50 2.67 -0.70 -6.52
CA THR A 50 1.73 -1.83 -6.59
C THR A 50 1.38 -2.18 -8.03
N ILE A 51 0.86 -3.39 -8.24
CA ILE A 51 0.20 -3.81 -9.48
C ILE A 51 -1.18 -4.37 -9.15
N ASN A 52 -2.15 -4.12 -10.04
CA ASN A 52 -3.49 -4.67 -9.90
C ASN A 52 -3.57 -6.10 -10.44
N LEU A 53 -3.96 -7.05 -9.59
CA LEU A 53 -4.36 -8.40 -9.99
C LEU A 53 -5.81 -8.62 -9.56
N PRO A 54 -6.80 -8.14 -10.34
CA PRO A 54 -8.20 -8.04 -9.88
C PRO A 54 -8.89 -9.37 -9.64
N PHE A 55 -8.31 -10.49 -10.11
CA PHE A 55 -8.83 -11.84 -9.92
C PHE A 55 -8.12 -12.62 -8.81
N GLU A 56 -7.03 -12.08 -8.26
CA GLU A 56 -6.34 -12.66 -7.12
C GLU A 56 -7.02 -12.23 -5.81
N ARG A 57 -7.02 -13.12 -4.82
CA ARG A 57 -7.62 -12.80 -3.51
C ARG A 57 -6.67 -11.96 -2.68
N SER A 58 -7.14 -10.78 -2.28
CA SER A 58 -6.45 -9.86 -1.38
C SER A 58 -7.43 -9.20 -0.43
N ASP A 59 -7.02 -9.01 0.82
CA ASP A 59 -7.70 -8.06 1.69
C ASP A 59 -7.50 -6.63 1.19
N VAL A 60 -8.35 -5.70 1.62
CA VAL A 60 -8.35 -4.29 1.16
C VAL A 60 -7.00 -3.58 1.38
N HIS A 61 -6.26 -3.96 2.42
CA HIS A 61 -4.95 -3.40 2.76
C HIS A 61 -3.78 -4.21 2.16
N GLU A 62 -4.07 -5.28 1.43
CA GLU A 62 -3.08 -6.10 0.77
C GLU A 62 -2.98 -5.74 -0.70
N ALA A 63 -1.76 -5.64 -1.21
CA ALA A 63 -1.53 -5.42 -2.63
C ALA A 63 -0.33 -6.23 -3.12
N PHE A 64 -0.30 -6.44 -4.43
CA PHE A 64 0.82 -7.08 -5.11
C PHE A 64 1.83 -6.03 -5.54
N ILE A 65 3.11 -6.36 -5.44
CA ILE A 65 4.20 -5.44 -5.77
C ILE A 65 4.53 -5.54 -7.24
N GLN A 66 4.70 -4.39 -7.89
CA GLN A 66 5.08 -4.33 -9.29
C GLN A 66 6.40 -5.08 -9.53
N ASP A 67 6.44 -5.88 -10.60
CA ASP A 67 7.53 -6.82 -10.87
C ASP A 67 8.83 -6.10 -11.27
N PHE A 68 8.72 -5.05 -12.08
CA PHE A 68 9.86 -4.23 -12.47
C PHE A 68 10.49 -3.54 -11.25
N GLY A 69 11.75 -3.88 -10.95
CA GLY A 69 12.45 -3.41 -9.74
C GLY A 69 11.83 -3.95 -8.44
N SER A 70 11.19 -5.13 -8.48
CA SER A 70 10.50 -5.70 -7.31
C SER A 70 11.41 -5.87 -6.09
N LYS A 71 12.69 -6.22 -6.27
CA LYS A 71 13.65 -6.36 -5.17
C LYS A 71 13.88 -5.03 -4.46
N GLU A 72 14.05 -3.96 -5.22
CA GLU A 72 14.29 -2.59 -4.74
C GLU A 72 13.03 -2.04 -4.08
N LYS A 73 11.86 -2.27 -4.68
CA LYS A 73 10.55 -1.94 -4.11
C LYS A 73 10.28 -2.63 -2.78
N LEU A 74 10.62 -3.92 -2.65
CA LEU A 74 10.48 -4.65 -1.40
C LEU A 74 11.43 -4.13 -0.31
N LYS A 75 12.69 -3.80 -0.66
CA LYS A 75 13.63 -3.14 0.25
C LYS A 75 13.10 -1.77 0.70
N PHE A 76 12.53 -0.99 -0.21
CA PHE A 76 11.92 0.31 0.07
C PHE A 76 10.77 0.19 1.07
N ILE A 77 9.86 -0.77 0.86
CA ILE A 77 8.75 -1.09 1.78
C ILE A 77 9.27 -1.41 3.18
N GLN A 78 10.32 -2.24 3.28
CA GLN A 78 10.93 -2.59 4.57
C GLN A 78 11.62 -1.40 5.24
N LYS A 79 12.44 -0.65 4.49
CA LYS A 79 13.21 0.52 4.95
C LYS A 79 12.29 1.58 5.57
N HIS A 80 11.17 1.86 4.89
CA HIS A 80 10.22 2.90 5.30
C HIS A 80 9.04 2.39 6.12
N LYS A 81 9.04 1.10 6.46
CA LYS A 81 8.03 0.42 7.28
C LYS A 81 6.61 0.59 6.74
N LEU A 82 6.46 0.48 5.41
CA LEU A 82 5.17 0.69 4.74
C LEU A 82 4.20 -0.49 4.93
N GLY A 83 4.71 -1.67 5.28
CA GLY A 83 3.91 -2.87 5.44
C GLY A 83 4.73 -4.12 5.73
N LYS A 84 4.04 -5.25 5.81
CA LYS A 84 4.64 -6.57 6.01
C LYS A 84 4.57 -7.38 4.71
N ILE A 85 5.72 -7.88 4.27
CA ILE A 85 5.78 -8.84 3.15
C ILE A 85 5.18 -10.17 3.61
N LEU A 86 4.26 -10.70 2.81
CA LEU A 86 3.58 -11.96 3.07
C LEU A 86 4.27 -13.13 2.37
N SER A 87 4.02 -14.34 2.86
CA SER A 87 4.48 -15.57 2.19
C SER A 87 3.68 -15.88 0.92
N GLU A 88 2.41 -15.47 0.89
CA GLU A 88 1.53 -15.60 -0.27
C GLU A 88 2.04 -14.79 -1.47
N ARG A 89 1.75 -15.29 -2.67
CA ARG A 89 2.14 -14.70 -3.94
C ARG A 89 0.96 -14.67 -4.90
N GLY A 90 0.86 -13.61 -5.69
CA GLY A 90 -0.13 -13.50 -6.76
C GLY A 90 0.45 -13.93 -8.10
N HIS A 91 -0.39 -14.37 -9.03
CA HIS A 91 0.05 -14.84 -10.33
C HIS A 91 -0.78 -14.21 -11.45
N SER A 92 -0.11 -13.67 -12.47
CA SER A 92 -0.80 -13.19 -13.69
C SER A 92 -0.92 -14.27 -14.76
N GLY A 93 -0.32 -15.45 -14.55
CA GLY A 93 -0.07 -16.46 -15.57
C GLY A 93 1.29 -16.32 -16.27
N PHE A 94 1.95 -15.16 -16.17
CA PHE A 94 3.29 -14.90 -16.70
C PHE A 94 4.32 -14.65 -15.60
N CYS A 95 3.97 -13.87 -14.58
CA CYS A 95 4.85 -13.52 -13.48
C CYS A 95 4.22 -13.89 -12.12
N THR A 96 5.09 -14.07 -11.13
CA THR A 96 4.74 -14.24 -9.73
C THR A 96 5.07 -12.98 -8.96
N TYR A 97 4.10 -12.40 -8.27
CA TYR A 97 4.22 -11.12 -7.59
C TYR A 97 4.26 -11.31 -6.08
N ALA A 98 5.15 -10.57 -5.41
CA ALA A 98 5.15 -10.50 -3.95
C ALA A 98 3.87 -9.82 -3.47
N LYS A 99 3.29 -10.32 -2.37
CA LYS A 99 2.13 -9.71 -1.70
C LYS A 99 2.59 -9.00 -0.43
N VAL A 100 2.06 -7.81 -0.18
CA VAL A 100 2.37 -7.00 1.00
C VAL A 100 1.07 -6.57 1.66
N ALA A 101 0.98 -6.77 2.97
CA ALA A 101 -0.05 -6.17 3.81
C ALA A 101 0.44 -4.80 4.28
N PHE A 102 -0.13 -3.72 3.75
CA PHE A 102 0.27 -2.35 4.05
C PHE A 102 -0.29 -1.84 5.38
N ASP A 103 0.49 -0.98 6.04
CA ASP A 103 0.04 -0.24 7.22
C ASP A 103 -0.71 1.02 6.76
N LEU A 104 -2.04 0.97 6.80
CA LEU A 104 -2.89 2.08 6.35
C LEU A 104 -2.66 3.38 7.13
N LYS A 105 -2.25 3.31 8.40
CA LYS A 105 -1.92 4.52 9.18
C LYS A 105 -0.63 5.14 8.68
N ARG A 106 0.37 4.31 8.38
CA ARG A 106 1.63 4.79 7.79
C ARG A 106 1.38 5.42 6.42
N LEU A 107 0.50 4.83 5.62
CA LEU A 107 0.09 5.39 4.34
C LEU A 107 -0.63 6.74 4.50
N GLU A 108 -1.48 6.90 5.52
CA GLU A 108 -2.18 8.16 5.82
C GLU A 108 -1.22 9.29 6.24
N GLU A 109 -0.11 8.97 6.91
CA GLU A 109 0.94 9.94 7.21
C GLU A 109 1.66 10.43 5.94
N LEU A 110 1.77 9.58 4.92
CA LEU A 110 2.53 9.84 3.70
C LEU A 110 1.69 10.56 2.63
N ASP A 111 0.44 10.14 2.45
CA ASP A 111 -0.53 10.83 1.59
C ASP A 111 -1.94 10.80 2.20
N PRO A 112 -2.26 11.78 3.07
CA PRO A 112 -3.55 11.84 3.76
C PRO A 112 -4.72 12.14 2.81
N GLU A 113 -4.47 12.81 1.68
CA GLU A 113 -5.52 13.10 0.71
C GLU A 113 -5.86 11.88 -0.14
N GLY A 114 -4.84 11.11 -0.56
CA GLY A 114 -5.03 9.81 -1.20
C GLY A 114 -5.75 8.82 -0.31
N MET A 115 -5.36 8.71 0.96
CA MET A 115 -6.05 7.84 1.91
C MET A 115 -7.52 8.24 2.14
N LYS A 116 -7.85 9.54 2.17
CA LYS A 116 -9.26 9.98 2.22
C LYS A 116 -10.07 9.54 1.02
N ARG A 117 -9.48 9.52 -0.18
CA ARG A 117 -10.16 9.00 -1.39
C ARG A 117 -10.31 7.48 -1.30
N PHE A 118 -9.25 6.80 -0.87
CA PHE A 118 -9.26 5.35 -0.67
C PHE A 118 -10.34 4.90 0.32
N TYR A 119 -10.46 5.52 1.49
CA TYR A 119 -11.50 5.15 2.47
C TYR A 119 -12.92 5.38 1.95
N LYS A 120 -13.15 6.38 1.07
CA LYS A 120 -14.46 6.59 0.45
C LYS A 120 -14.85 5.47 -0.51
N ASP A 121 -13.86 4.87 -1.19
CA ASP A 121 -14.08 3.70 -2.05
C ASP A 121 -14.22 2.40 -1.25
N HIS A 122 -13.85 2.41 0.03
CA HIS A 122 -13.77 1.26 0.95
C HIS A 122 -14.47 1.50 2.30
N PRO A 123 -15.80 1.73 2.32
CA PRO A 123 -16.54 2.05 3.55
C PRO A 123 -16.46 0.94 4.63
N GLU A 124 -16.20 -0.31 4.23
CA GLU A 124 -16.02 -1.45 5.14
C GLU A 124 -14.83 -1.29 6.12
N LEU A 125 -13.87 -0.41 5.80
CA LEU A 125 -12.76 -0.08 6.70
C LEU A 125 -13.18 0.87 7.83
N GLU A 126 -14.16 1.74 7.58
CA GLU A 126 -14.71 2.63 8.61
C GLU A 126 -15.54 1.83 9.62
N GLU A 127 -16.37 0.89 9.17
CA GLU A 127 -17.23 0.08 10.05
C GLU A 127 -16.42 -0.80 11.01
N LYS A 128 -15.31 -1.40 10.57
CA LYS A 128 -14.45 -2.25 11.41
C LYS A 128 -13.75 -1.48 12.53
N SER A 129 -13.55 -0.18 12.37
CA SER A 129 -12.98 0.69 13.41
C SER A 129 -13.96 0.98 14.56
N GLN A 130 -15.28 0.82 14.31
CA GLN A 130 -16.34 1.13 15.28
C GLN A 130 -16.84 -0.07 16.10
N VAL A 131 -16.41 -1.30 15.81
CA VAL A 131 -16.85 -2.48 16.60
C VAL A 131 -15.94 -2.64 17.84
N PRO A 132 -16.44 -2.42 19.08
CA PRO A 132 -15.64 -2.67 20.27
C PRO A 132 -15.45 -4.18 20.43
N LYS A 133 -14.20 -4.59 20.71
CA LYS A 133 -13.84 -5.95 21.14
C LYS A 133 -14.79 -6.42 22.25
N ARG A 134 -15.76 -7.29 21.93
CA ARG A 134 -16.56 -7.98 22.95
C ARG A 134 -15.62 -8.81 23.81
N LYS A 135 -15.31 -8.34 25.02
CA LYS A 135 -14.71 -9.12 26.11
C LYS A 135 -15.58 -10.37 26.32
N LYS A 136 -15.04 -11.57 26.06
CA LYS A 136 -15.64 -12.82 26.55
C LYS A 136 -15.65 -12.73 28.07
N ARG A 137 -16.84 -12.68 28.66
CA ARG A 137 -17.05 -12.82 30.11
C ARG A 137 -16.66 -14.24 30.51
N ASN A 138 -15.81 -14.35 31.54
CA ASN A 138 -15.55 -15.60 32.26
C ASN A 138 -16.88 -16.17 32.74
N GLN A 139 -17.17 -17.42 32.38
CA GLN A 139 -18.12 -18.24 33.12
C GLN A 139 -17.37 -18.89 34.28
N MET A 140 -17.68 -18.44 35.50
CA MET A 140 -17.60 -19.26 36.69
C MET A 140 -18.78 -20.25 36.65
N GLU A 141 -18.49 -21.54 36.67
CA GLU A 141 -19.35 -22.58 37.25
C GLU A 141 -18.44 -23.29 38.26
N ARG A 142 -18.58 -22.96 39.56
CA ARG A 142 -19.41 -23.65 40.57
C ARG A 142 -19.02 -25.11 40.77
#